data_AF-A0A522QV36-F1
#
_entry.id   AF-A0A522QV36-F1
#
_cell.length_a   1.000
_cell.length_b   1.000
_cell.length_c   1.000
_cell.angle_alpha   90.00
_cell.angle_beta   90.00
_cell.angle_gamma   90.00
#
_symmetry.space_group_name_H-M   'P 1'
#
loop_
_entity.id
_entity.type
_entity.pdbx_description
1 polymer ?
#
loop_
_entity_poly.entity_id
_entity_poly.type
_entity_poly.pdbx_seq_one_letter_code
_entity_poly.pdbx_strand_id
1 'polypeptide(L)' 'MRAIRAFGRFWYEFLIGDDWKIAAAVVSAMVVLGVIMASTRLADSALAVLGGALVVVLFAASLVWDTRRRR' A
#
# COMPACT_ATOMS: atom_id res chain seq x y z
N MET A 1 23.73 5.99 5.27
CA MET A 1 23.63 6.45 3.85
C MET A 1 22.84 5.49 2.94
N ARG A 2 22.94 4.16 3.10
CA ARG A 2 22.20 3.19 2.27
C ARG A 2 20.67 3.32 2.37
N ALA A 3 20.14 3.52 3.58
CA ALA A 3 18.70 3.65 3.80
C ALA A 3 18.08 4.88 3.10
N ILE A 4 18.73 6.04 3.22
CA ILE A 4 18.27 7.29 2.57
C ILE A 4 18.30 7.16 1.04
N ARG A 5 19.34 6.52 0.49
CA ARG A 5 19.43 6.28 -0.96
C ARG A 5 18.38 5.26 -1.45
N ALA A 6 18.08 4.24 -0.64
CA ALA A 6 17.01 3.28 -0.94
C ALA A 6 15.62 3.93 -0.87
N PHE A 7 15.40 4.80 0.12
CA PHE A 7 14.17 5.58 0.25
C PHE A 7 13.96 6.49 -0.96
N GLY A 8 14.99 7.25 -1.38
CA GLY A 8 14.89 8.10 -2.57
C GLY A 8 14.64 7.31 -3.85
N ARG A 9 15.29 6.14 -4.02
CA ARG A 9 15.03 5.27 -5.17
C ARG A 9 13.61 4.70 -5.16
N PHE A 10 13.10 4.31 -4.00
CA PHE A 10 11.71 3.86 -3.86
C PHE A 10 10.72 4.95 -4.32
N TRP A 11 10.89 6.19 -3.89
CA TRP A 11 10.02 7.29 -4.32
C TRP A 11 10.13 7.56 -5.82
N TYR A 12 11.33 7.44 -6.40
CA TYR A 12 11.52 7.57 -7.83
C TYR A 12 10.87 6.42 -8.61
N GLU A 13 11.09 5.17 -8.20
CA GLU A 13 10.47 3.98 -8.81
C GLU A 13 8.95 3.95 -8.63
N PHE A 14 8.42 4.54 -7.56
CA PHE A 14 6.98 4.61 -7.31
C PHE A 14 6.29 5.73 -8.10
N LEU A 15 6.90 6.92 -8.18
CA LEU A 15 6.27 8.11 -8.77
C LEU A 15 6.54 8.25 -10.27
N ILE A 16 7.71 7.79 -10.71
CA ILE A 16 8.22 7.94 -12.09
C ILE A 16 8.51 6.57 -12.72
N GLY A 17 8.97 5.61 -11.93
CA GLY A 17 9.20 4.25 -12.37
C GLY A 17 7.90 3.47 -12.53
N ASP A 18 7.92 2.51 -13.43
CA ASP A 18 6.80 1.67 -13.83
C ASP A 18 6.44 0.59 -12.78
N ASP A 19 6.53 0.89 -11.47
CA ASP A 19 6.17 -0.07 -10.42
C ASP A 19 4.67 0.00 -10.08
N TRP A 20 3.86 -0.29 -11.10
CA TRP A 20 2.39 -0.31 -11.03
C TRP A 20 1.83 -1.24 -9.94
N LYS A 21 2.62 -2.21 -9.47
CA LYS A 21 2.24 -3.18 -8.43
C LYS A 21 1.97 -2.51 -7.09
N ILE A 22 2.77 -1.50 -6.73
CA ILE A 22 2.61 -0.78 -5.45
C ILE A 22 1.37 0.12 -5.54
N ALA A 23 1.19 0.82 -6.66
CA ALA A 23 -0.02 1.61 -6.91
C ALA A 23 -1.29 0.73 -6.88
N ALA A 24 -1.26 -0.43 -7.53
CA ALA A 24 -2.37 -1.39 -7.52
C ALA A 24 -2.67 -1.93 -6.11
N ALA A 25 -1.67 -2.13 -5.27
CA ALA A 25 -1.87 -2.53 -3.86
C ALA A 25 -2.58 -1.45 -3.05
N VAL A 26 -2.23 -0.17 -3.25
CA VAL A 26 -2.91 0.95 -2.57
C VAL A 26 -4.34 1.11 -3.08
N VAL A 27 -4.54 1.09 -4.40
CA VAL A 27 -5.88 1.20 -4.99
C VAL A 27 -6.77 0.04 -4.54
N SER A 28 -6.27 -1.19 -4.50
CA SER A 28 -7.05 -2.34 -4.00
C SER A 28 -7.40 -2.18 -2.51
N ALA A 29 -6.51 -1.64 -1.68
CA ALA A 29 -6.82 -1.29 -0.29
C ALA A 29 -8.01 -0.32 -0.21
N MET A 30 -7.99 0.74 -1.03
CA MET A 30 -9.06 1.73 -1.08
C MET A 30 -10.38 1.14 -1.57
N VAL A 31 -10.35 0.29 -2.60
CA VAL A 31 -11.55 -0.40 -3.10
C VAL A 31 -12.16 -1.29 -2.03
N VAL A 32 -11.35 -2.12 -1.36
CA VAL A 32 -11.82 -3.00 -0.27
C VAL A 32 -12.43 -2.17 0.86
N LEU A 33 -11.76 -1.09 1.27
CA LEU A 33 -12.29 -0.21 2.31
C LEU A 33 -13.61 0.45 1.89
N GLY A 34 -13.72 0.90 0.64
CA GLY A 34 -14.93 1.49 0.08
C GLY A 34 -16.10 0.50 0.05
N VAL A 35 -15.84 -0.77 -0.30
CA VAL A 35 -16.84 -1.85 -0.25
C VAL A 35 -17.28 -2.11 1.19
N ILE A 36 -16.35 -2.17 2.15
CA ILE A 36 -16.69 -2.35 3.57
C ILE A 36 -17.55 -1.18 4.06
N MET A 37 -17.19 0.05 3.73
CA MET A 37 -17.95 1.24 4.10
C MET A 37 -19.36 1.23 3.49
N ALA A 38 -19.52 0.74 2.25
CA ALA A 38 -20.83 0.68 1.59
C ALA A 38 -21.71 -0.47 2.10
N SER A 39 -21.12 -1.57 2.56
CA SER A 39 -21.83 -2.80 2.95
C SER A 39 -22.07 -2.94 4.45
N THR A 40 -21.37 -2.16 5.28
CA THR A 40 -21.45 -2.26 6.75
C THR A 40 -21.76 -0.90 7.39
N ARG A 41 -22.28 -0.91 8.62
CA ARG A 41 -22.48 0.29 9.45
C ARG A 41 -21.44 0.39 10.55
N LEU A 42 -20.18 0.11 10.22
CA LEU A 42 -19.08 0.29 11.15
C LEU A 42 -18.94 1.77 11.53
N ALA A 43 -18.47 2.04 12.75
CA ALA A 43 -18.15 3.40 13.16
C ALA A 43 -16.98 3.96 12.33
N ASP A 44 -16.99 5.26 12.08
CA ASP A 44 -15.96 5.94 11.27
C ASP A 44 -14.54 5.71 11.81
N SER A 45 -14.39 5.65 13.14
CA SER A 45 -13.11 5.34 13.79
C SER A 45 -12.63 3.93 13.49
N ALA A 46 -13.54 2.95 13.44
CA ALA A 46 -13.21 1.57 13.09
C ALA A 46 -12.80 1.47 11.61
N LEU A 47 -13.50 2.17 10.71
CA LEU A 47 -13.16 2.24 9.29
C LEU A 47 -11.79 2.91 9.07
N ALA A 48 -11.48 3.98 9.81
CA ALA A 48 -10.17 4.64 9.72
C ALA A 48 -9.03 3.71 10.15
N VAL A 49 -9.20 2.99 11.26
CA VAL A 49 -8.19 2.03 11.75
C VAL A 49 -8.04 0.86 10.77
N LEU A 50 -9.14 0.28 10.29
CA LEU A 50 -9.13 -0.80 9.31
C LEU A 50 -8.47 -0.36 8.00
N GLY A 51 -8.82 0.82 7.49
CA GLY A 51 -8.24 1.38 6.28
C GLY A 51 -6.75 1.61 6.41
N GLY A 52 -6.31 2.24 7.51
CA GLY A 52 -4.90 2.45 7.80
C GLY A 52 -4.13 1.13 7.89
N ALA A 53 -4.65 0.16 8.64
CA ALA A 53 -4.04 -1.17 8.76
C ALA A 53 -3.96 -1.89 7.41
N LEU A 54 -5.02 -1.84 6.62
CA LEU A 54 -5.09 -2.48 5.30
C LEU A 54 -4.06 -1.88 4.33
N VAL A 55 -3.92 -0.55 4.30
CA VAL A 55 -2.90 0.13 3.49
C VAL A 55 -1.50 -0.29 3.93
N VAL A 56 -1.20 -0.28 5.24
CA VAL A 56 0.12 -0.67 5.75
C VAL A 56 0.45 -2.12 5.39
N VAL A 57 -0.50 -3.04 5.57
CA VAL A 57 -0.31 -4.47 5.28
C VAL A 57 -0.10 -4.70 3.79
N LEU A 58 -0.95 -4.16 2.92
CA LEU A 58 -0.84 -4.35 1.47
C LEU A 58 0.43 -3.69 0.91
N PHE A 59 0.79 -2.52 1.44
CA PHE A 59 2.04 -1.86 1.10
C PHE A 59 3.26 -2.69 1.51
N ALA A 60 3.31 -3.17 2.76
CA ALA A 60 4.40 -4.02 3.24
C ALA A 60 4.48 -5.34 2.46
N ALA A 61 3.34 -5.97 2.16
CA ALA A 61 3.28 -7.18 1.34
C ALA A 61 3.81 -6.93 -0.07
N SER A 62 3.45 -5.80 -0.68
CA SER A 62 3.96 -5.40 -2.00
C SER A 62 5.48 -5.20 -1.99
N LEU A 63 6.02 -4.53 -0.97
CA LEU A 63 7.47 -4.37 -0.79
C LEU A 63 8.19 -5.71 -0.60
N VAL A 64 7.65 -6.61 0.22
CA VAL A 64 8.24 -7.95 0.43
C VAL A 64 8.20 -8.76 -0.87
N TRP A 65 7.14 -8.65 -1.64
CA TRP A 65 7.02 -9.33 -2.93
C TRP A 65 8.05 -8.81 -3.93
N ASP A 66 8.18 -7.49 -4.06
CA ASP A 66 9.11 -6.89 -5.01
C ASP A 66 10.57 -7.20 -4.65
N THR A 67 10.91 -7.11 -3.36
CA THR A 67 12.26 -7.42 -2.88
C THR A 67 12.63 -8.90 -3.03
N ARG A 68 11.67 -9.82 -2.95
CA ARG A 68 11.91 -11.27 -3.16
C ARG A 68 12.12 -11.64 -4.62
N ARG A 69 11.46 -10.96 -5.56
CA ARG A 69 11.57 -11.27 -7.00
C ARG A 69 12.83 -10.70 -7.66
N ARG A 70 13.55 -9.78 -7.02
CA ARG A 70 14.82 -9.23 -7.52
C ARG A 70 16.06 -10.02 -7.06
N ARG A 71 15.90 -11.11 -6.31
CA ARG A 71 16.96 -12.11 -6.04
C ARG A 71 16.81 -13.28 -6.99
#